data_AF-A0A965NS05-F1
#
_entry.id   AF-A0A965NS05-F1
#
_cell.length_a   1.000
_cell.length_b   1.000
_cell.length_c   1.000
_cell.angle_alpha   90.00
_cell.angle_beta   90.00
_cell.angle_gamma   90.00
#
_symmetry.space_group_name_H-M   'P 1'
#
loop_
_entity.id
_entity.type
_entity.pdbx_description
1 polymer ?
#
loop_
_entity_poly.entity_id
_entity_poly.type
_entity_poly.pdbx_seq_one_letter_code
_entity_poly.pdbx_strand_id
1 'polypeptide(L)'
;IEAVFEERSVKSEVTQRAQEVLGSEVVFASNTSTLPITSLAETSLRPENFIGIHFFSPVEKMSLVEVILGKKTGDRALATALDFVRMIKKTPIVVNDTRGFFANRCVLNYIREGHIMLGEGIPPAMIENVARMAGMPVGPLSLNDEVALDLGWRILNATKKDLGEKAVDPAQEKVLYFMVEQEGRFGRKNGKGFYDYPSIGKKSLWPGLSIFAQKDFDPELIDIAEMKQRFLCVQAVEAARTIAEGVVIDPREADVGSILGFGFAPFTGGAISYIDGLGIQEFVVLCDRLATKYGSRFIPPTLLREMAANNQTFYSHNAVARVA
;
A
#
# COMPACT_ATOMS: atom_id res chain seq x y z
N ILE A 1 17.33 -15.74 -3.25
CA ILE A 1 16.46 -14.58 -2.99
C ILE A 1 17.35 -13.43 -2.58
N GLU A 2 17.31 -12.34 -3.31
CA GLU A 2 18.03 -11.10 -3.04
C GLU A 2 17.23 -10.25 -2.06
N ALA A 3 17.88 -9.79 -0.99
CA ALA A 3 17.31 -8.92 0.05
C ALA A 3 18.33 -7.87 0.53
N VAL A 4 19.13 -7.33 -0.39
CA VAL A 4 20.04 -6.22 -0.14
C VAL A 4 19.28 -4.89 -0.17
N PHE A 5 19.99 -3.78 0.07
CA PHE A 5 19.42 -2.44 0.13
C PHE A 5 18.56 -2.09 -1.10
N GLU A 6 17.57 -1.21 -0.88
CA GLU A 6 16.62 -0.76 -1.90
C GLU A 6 17.24 0.27 -2.86
N GLU A 7 18.38 -0.09 -3.46
CA GLU A 7 19.10 0.69 -4.44
C GLU A 7 19.33 -0.12 -5.71
N ARG A 8 18.97 0.47 -6.86
CA ARG A 8 19.03 -0.21 -8.15
C ARG A 8 20.43 -0.68 -8.51
N SER A 9 21.44 0.16 -8.33
CA SER A 9 22.85 -0.17 -8.60
C SER A 9 23.30 -1.40 -7.80
N VAL A 10 23.01 -1.40 -6.50
CA VAL A 10 23.37 -2.49 -5.57
C VAL A 10 22.67 -3.79 -5.98
N LYS A 11 21.36 -3.75 -6.26
CA LYS A 11 20.60 -4.93 -6.70
C LYS A 11 21.09 -5.45 -8.05
N SER A 12 21.41 -4.58 -9.00
CA SER A 12 21.97 -4.96 -10.30
C SER A 12 23.33 -5.63 -10.17
N GLU A 13 24.25 -5.08 -9.36
CA GLU A 13 25.56 -5.67 -9.10
C GLU A 13 25.45 -7.07 -8.46
N VAL A 14 24.59 -7.22 -7.45
CA VAL A 14 24.35 -8.51 -6.80
C VAL A 14 23.72 -9.52 -7.77
N THR A 15 22.78 -9.06 -8.61
CA THR A 15 22.14 -9.90 -9.62
C THR A 15 23.16 -10.41 -10.64
N GLN A 16 24.08 -9.58 -11.12
CA GLN A 16 25.13 -9.99 -12.05
C GLN A 16 26.09 -11.01 -11.42
N ARG A 17 26.64 -10.68 -10.24
CA ARG A 17 27.58 -11.57 -9.54
C ARG A 17 26.97 -12.92 -9.18
N ALA A 18 25.70 -12.94 -8.78
CA ALA A 18 25.02 -14.20 -8.49
C ALA A 18 24.91 -15.07 -9.74
N GLN A 19 24.58 -14.49 -10.90
CA GLN A 19 24.38 -15.25 -12.13
C GLN A 19 25.67 -15.83 -12.73
N GLU A 20 26.85 -15.29 -12.38
CA GLU A 20 28.15 -15.86 -12.77
C GLU A 20 28.39 -17.24 -12.15
N VAL A 21 27.78 -17.52 -10.99
CA VAL A 21 27.99 -18.76 -10.23
C VAL A 21 26.75 -19.65 -10.13
N LEU A 22 25.57 -19.13 -10.47
CA LEU A 22 24.32 -19.90 -10.50
C LEU A 22 24.16 -20.65 -11.83
N GLY A 23 23.71 -21.89 -11.76
CA GLY A 23 23.43 -22.67 -12.96
C GLY A 23 22.27 -22.08 -13.79
N SER A 24 22.33 -22.28 -15.12
CA SER A 24 21.20 -22.82 -15.88
C SER A 24 19.79 -22.33 -15.54
N GLU A 25 19.30 -23.11 -14.58
CA GLU A 25 17.93 -23.45 -14.32
C GLU A 25 17.46 -22.83 -12.99
N VAL A 26 18.34 -22.08 -12.32
CA VAL A 26 18.06 -21.47 -11.02
C VAL A 26 17.14 -20.29 -11.20
N VAL A 27 16.04 -20.29 -10.46
CA VAL A 27 15.13 -19.15 -10.32
C VAL A 27 15.75 -18.13 -9.37
N PHE A 28 15.93 -16.91 -9.85
CA PHE A 28 16.42 -15.80 -9.05
C PHE A 28 15.24 -14.90 -8.66
N ALA A 29 15.11 -14.61 -7.37
CA ALA A 29 14.04 -13.78 -6.86
C ALA A 29 14.55 -12.55 -6.12
N SER A 30 13.86 -11.42 -6.24
CA SER A 30 14.13 -10.19 -5.47
C SER A 30 13.01 -9.91 -4.46
N ASN A 31 13.40 -9.51 -3.24
CA ASN A 31 12.53 -9.03 -2.16
C ASN A 31 12.39 -7.49 -2.15
N THR A 32 12.57 -6.85 -3.31
CA THR A 32 12.28 -5.41 -3.46
C THR A 32 10.86 -5.07 -3.00
N SER A 33 10.64 -3.85 -2.50
CA SER A 33 9.31 -3.37 -2.06
C SER A 33 8.76 -2.28 -2.98
N THR A 34 9.61 -1.62 -3.76
CA THR A 34 9.25 -0.43 -4.56
C THR A 34 9.76 -0.46 -5.99
N LEU A 35 10.89 -1.14 -6.25
CA LEU A 35 11.47 -1.21 -7.58
C LEU A 35 10.76 -2.27 -8.43
N PRO A 36 10.31 -1.93 -9.66
CA PRO A 36 9.66 -2.89 -10.55
C PRO A 36 10.57 -4.06 -10.93
N ILE A 37 10.04 -5.28 -10.85
CA ILE A 37 10.72 -6.54 -11.18
C ILE A 37 11.18 -6.56 -12.64
N THR A 38 10.34 -6.07 -13.55
CA THR A 38 10.66 -5.96 -14.99
C THR A 38 11.95 -5.19 -15.20
N SER A 39 12.12 -4.10 -14.43
CA SER A 39 13.28 -3.23 -14.57
C SER A 39 14.52 -3.78 -13.88
N LEU A 40 14.38 -4.58 -12.82
CA LEU A 40 15.52 -5.30 -12.22
C LEU A 40 15.99 -6.46 -13.11
N ALA A 41 15.05 -7.14 -13.75
CA ALA A 41 15.29 -8.26 -14.66
C ALA A 41 16.07 -7.87 -15.92
N GLU A 42 16.17 -6.59 -16.28
CA GLU A 42 17.01 -6.12 -17.40
C GLU A 42 18.49 -6.45 -17.22
N THR A 43 18.94 -6.60 -15.97
CA THR A 43 20.31 -7.02 -15.63
C THR A 43 20.46 -8.54 -15.47
N SER A 44 19.37 -9.28 -15.63
CA SER A 44 19.37 -10.74 -15.64
C SER A 44 19.77 -11.26 -17.03
N LEU A 45 20.69 -12.22 -17.06
CA LEU A 45 21.00 -13.03 -18.25
C LEU A 45 19.84 -13.96 -18.61
N ARG A 46 18.94 -14.24 -17.66
CA ARG A 46 17.81 -15.18 -17.77
C ARG A 46 16.56 -14.54 -17.17
N PRO A 47 16.01 -13.48 -17.80
CA PRO A 47 14.86 -12.76 -17.26
C PRO A 47 13.60 -13.65 -17.09
N GLU A 48 13.49 -14.75 -17.83
CA GLU A 48 12.48 -15.79 -17.66
C GLU A 48 12.54 -16.54 -16.32
N ASN A 49 13.73 -16.60 -15.71
CA ASN A 49 13.95 -17.18 -14.39
C ASN A 49 13.98 -16.12 -13.29
N PHE A 50 13.66 -14.85 -13.59
CA PHE A 50 13.66 -13.74 -12.63
C PHE A 50 12.23 -13.44 -12.16
N ILE A 51 12.02 -13.35 -10.84
CA ILE A 51 10.68 -13.13 -10.25
C ILE A 51 10.76 -12.26 -8.98
N GLY A 52 9.66 -11.61 -8.60
CA GLY A 52 9.56 -10.99 -7.27
C GLY A 52 9.03 -11.98 -6.24
N ILE A 53 9.65 -12.00 -5.05
CA ILE A 53 9.11 -12.66 -3.85
C ILE A 53 9.21 -11.65 -2.72
N HIS A 54 8.15 -10.86 -2.55
CA HIS A 54 8.08 -9.76 -1.60
C HIS A 54 7.46 -10.24 -0.28
N PHE A 55 8.28 -10.23 0.76
CA PHE A 55 7.90 -10.51 2.13
C PHE A 55 7.49 -9.25 2.87
N PHE A 56 6.52 -9.39 3.77
CA PHE A 56 6.08 -8.32 4.65
C PHE A 56 6.84 -8.40 5.99
N SER A 57 7.33 -7.25 6.48
CA SER A 57 8.03 -7.18 7.76
C SER A 57 7.06 -7.04 8.93
N PRO A 58 7.28 -7.74 10.06
CA PRO A 58 8.33 -8.75 10.29
C PRO A 58 8.04 -10.09 9.62
N VAL A 59 9.02 -10.65 8.89
CA VAL A 59 8.85 -11.82 8.02
C VAL A 59 8.38 -13.06 8.80
N GLU A 60 8.80 -13.21 10.04
CA GLU A 60 8.42 -14.33 10.90
C GLU A 60 6.96 -14.26 11.36
N LYS A 61 6.34 -13.07 11.38
CA LYS A 61 4.97 -12.84 11.84
C LYS A 61 3.95 -12.71 10.72
N MET A 62 4.36 -12.08 9.60
CA MET A 62 3.45 -11.81 8.49
C MET A 62 3.25 -13.06 7.64
N SER A 63 2.00 -13.43 7.37
CA SER A 63 1.68 -14.66 6.64
C SER A 63 1.69 -14.50 5.12
N LEU A 64 1.49 -13.30 4.61
CA LEU A 64 1.41 -13.02 3.18
C LEU A 64 2.81 -12.95 2.52
N VAL A 65 2.88 -13.39 1.27
CA VAL A 65 3.98 -13.09 0.33
C VAL A 65 3.38 -12.68 -1.01
N GLU A 66 3.80 -11.55 -1.55
CA GLU A 66 3.49 -11.16 -2.93
C GLU A 66 4.50 -11.82 -3.88
N VAL A 67 4.00 -12.62 -4.82
CA VAL A 67 4.77 -13.20 -5.93
C VAL A 67 4.54 -12.34 -7.16
N ILE A 68 5.58 -11.62 -7.60
CA ILE A 68 5.45 -10.56 -8.61
C ILE A 68 6.00 -11.01 -9.96
N LEU A 69 5.16 -10.95 -10.98
CA LEU A 69 5.49 -11.28 -12.36
C LEU A 69 6.05 -10.07 -13.10
N GLY A 70 7.34 -10.12 -13.44
CA GLY A 70 7.91 -9.20 -14.43
C GLY A 70 7.44 -9.58 -15.84
N LYS A 71 7.57 -8.66 -16.81
CA LYS A 71 7.09 -8.88 -18.20
C LYS A 71 7.63 -10.14 -18.88
N LYS A 72 8.81 -10.62 -18.47
CA LYS A 72 9.47 -11.78 -19.05
C LYS A 72 9.45 -13.01 -18.13
N THR A 73 8.94 -12.90 -16.91
CA THR A 73 8.92 -14.00 -15.94
C THR A 73 8.18 -15.20 -16.54
N GLY A 74 8.82 -16.37 -16.55
CA GLY A 74 8.25 -17.59 -17.12
C GLY A 74 7.47 -18.43 -16.11
N ASP A 75 6.58 -19.30 -16.61
CA ASP A 75 5.72 -20.16 -15.80
C ASP A 75 6.50 -21.03 -14.80
N ARG A 76 7.69 -21.49 -15.18
CA ARG A 76 8.57 -22.26 -14.28
C ARG A 76 9.01 -21.44 -13.07
N ALA A 77 9.36 -20.17 -13.27
CA ALA A 77 9.77 -19.29 -12.18
C ALA A 77 8.60 -19.04 -11.22
N LEU A 78 7.40 -18.81 -11.77
CA LEU A 78 6.17 -18.67 -10.99
C LEU A 78 5.88 -19.95 -10.18
N ALA A 79 5.85 -21.12 -10.82
CA ALA A 79 5.58 -22.38 -10.14
C ALA A 79 6.59 -22.65 -9.01
N THR A 80 7.88 -22.43 -9.28
CA THR A 80 8.94 -22.59 -8.28
C THR A 80 8.76 -21.63 -7.09
N ALA A 81 8.39 -20.37 -7.35
CA ALA A 81 8.14 -19.40 -6.30
C ALA A 81 6.92 -19.79 -5.44
N LEU A 82 5.83 -20.22 -6.05
CA LEU A 82 4.63 -20.66 -5.34
C LEU A 82 4.91 -21.88 -4.45
N ASP A 83 5.63 -22.87 -4.98
CA ASP A 83 6.05 -24.06 -4.22
C ASP A 83 6.94 -23.69 -3.04
N PHE A 84 7.91 -22.79 -3.26
CA PHE A 84 8.77 -22.28 -2.19
C PHE A 84 7.97 -21.56 -1.10
N VAL A 85 7.09 -20.62 -1.46
CA VAL A 85 6.27 -19.85 -0.51
C VAL A 85 5.38 -20.78 0.32
N ARG A 86 4.79 -21.79 -0.32
CA ARG A 86 3.99 -22.82 0.35
C ARG A 86 4.85 -23.66 1.30
N MET A 87 6.06 -24.05 0.89
CA MET A 87 6.99 -24.85 1.71
C MET A 87 7.36 -24.15 3.02
N ILE A 88 7.52 -22.83 2.99
CA ILE A 88 7.80 -22.02 4.19
C ILE A 88 6.52 -21.62 4.96
N LYS A 89 5.37 -22.23 4.65
CA LYS A 89 4.06 -22.04 5.30
C LYS A 89 3.57 -20.59 5.26
N LYS A 90 3.84 -19.89 4.15
CA LYS A 90 3.30 -18.58 3.85
C LYS A 90 2.18 -18.70 2.81
N THR A 91 1.35 -17.67 2.71
CA THR A 91 0.25 -17.57 1.74
C THR A 91 0.70 -16.69 0.57
N PRO A 92 0.89 -17.24 -0.64
CA PRO A 92 1.19 -16.43 -1.81
C PRO A 92 -0.06 -15.74 -2.35
N ILE A 93 0.14 -14.56 -2.92
CA ILE A 93 -0.75 -13.98 -3.94
C ILE A 93 0.09 -13.64 -5.16
N VAL A 94 -0.46 -13.78 -6.36
CA VAL A 94 0.23 -13.44 -7.61
C VAL A 94 -0.19 -12.06 -8.07
N VAL A 95 0.79 -11.21 -8.39
CA VAL A 95 0.54 -9.86 -8.88
C VAL A 95 1.46 -9.56 -10.07
N ASN A 96 0.98 -8.78 -11.03
CA ASN A 96 1.79 -8.27 -12.12
C ASN A 96 2.63 -7.06 -11.66
N ASP A 97 3.78 -6.90 -12.30
CA ASP A 97 4.75 -5.88 -11.93
C ASP A 97 4.25 -4.46 -12.15
N THR A 98 4.34 -3.65 -11.09
CA THR A 98 4.14 -2.21 -11.11
C THR A 98 4.96 -1.60 -9.97
N ARG A 99 5.14 -0.29 -9.97
CA ARG A 99 5.77 0.39 -8.84
C ARG A 99 4.90 0.21 -7.58
N GLY A 100 5.47 -0.41 -6.55
CA GLY A 100 4.79 -0.65 -5.28
C GLY A 100 3.76 -1.80 -5.29
N PHE A 101 3.74 -2.61 -6.36
CA PHE A 101 2.91 -3.82 -6.47
C PHE A 101 1.45 -3.60 -6.09
N PHE A 102 0.82 -4.50 -5.34
CA PHE A 102 -0.56 -4.34 -4.89
C PHE A 102 -0.61 -3.74 -3.48
N ALA A 103 0.02 -4.40 -2.51
CA ALA A 103 -0.15 -4.07 -1.10
C ALA A 103 0.40 -2.67 -0.75
N ASN A 104 1.59 -2.32 -1.23
CA ASN A 104 2.19 -1.02 -0.90
C ASN A 104 1.39 0.14 -1.52
N ARG A 105 0.79 -0.03 -2.71
CA ARG A 105 -0.11 1.00 -3.28
C ARG A 105 -1.29 1.30 -2.36
N CYS A 106 -1.95 0.28 -1.83
CA CYS A 106 -3.07 0.44 -0.89
C CYS A 106 -2.61 1.07 0.43
N VAL A 107 -1.52 0.56 1.02
CA VAL A 107 -0.95 1.05 2.29
C VAL A 107 -0.52 2.52 2.21
N LEU A 108 0.13 2.92 1.12
CA LEU A 108 0.58 4.30 0.95
C LEU A 108 -0.60 5.27 0.83
N ASN A 109 -1.71 4.85 0.21
CA ASN A 109 -2.94 5.65 0.16
C ASN A 109 -3.60 5.81 1.53
N TYR A 110 -3.58 4.76 2.36
CA TYR A 110 -4.04 4.83 3.75
C TYR A 110 -3.20 5.78 4.61
N ILE A 111 -1.87 5.68 4.50
CA ILE A 111 -0.93 6.58 5.19
C ILE A 111 -1.15 8.03 4.73
N ARG A 112 -1.24 8.25 3.42
CA ARG A 112 -1.51 9.56 2.82
C ARG A 112 -2.79 10.17 3.36
N GLU A 113 -3.86 9.38 3.49
CA GLU A 113 -5.12 9.87 4.06
C GLU A 113 -4.96 10.31 5.51
N GLY A 114 -4.17 9.58 6.31
CA GLY A 114 -3.83 9.99 7.68
C GLY A 114 -3.05 11.31 7.74
N HIS A 115 -2.13 11.55 6.80
CA HIS A 115 -1.41 12.83 6.71
C HIS A 115 -2.34 13.97 6.33
N ILE A 116 -3.22 13.75 5.36
CA ILE A 116 -4.17 14.77 4.90
C ILE A 116 -5.14 15.13 6.04
N MET A 117 -5.71 14.13 6.72
CA MET A 117 -6.55 14.36 7.92
C MET A 117 -5.83 15.16 9.01
N LEU A 118 -4.54 14.87 9.24
CA LEU A 118 -3.73 15.64 10.19
C LEU A 118 -3.55 17.08 9.71
N GLY A 119 -3.28 17.29 8.43
CA GLY A 119 -3.14 18.62 7.83
C GLY A 119 -4.45 19.43 7.79
N GLU A 120 -5.61 18.76 7.71
CA GLU A 120 -6.96 19.33 7.91
C GLU A 120 -7.22 19.71 9.37
N GLY A 121 -6.37 19.22 10.28
CA GLY A 121 -6.35 19.55 11.70
C GLY A 121 -7.15 18.62 12.60
N ILE A 122 -7.44 17.40 12.12
CA ILE A 122 -8.01 16.34 12.94
C ILE A 122 -6.96 15.90 13.99
N PRO A 123 -7.33 15.79 15.29
CA PRO A 123 -6.42 15.37 16.34
C PRO A 123 -5.76 14.02 16.02
N PRO A 124 -4.43 13.89 16.21
CA PRO A 124 -3.69 12.69 15.85
C PRO A 124 -4.19 11.45 16.59
N ALA A 125 -4.58 11.60 17.87
CA ALA A 125 -5.17 10.51 18.65
C ALA A 125 -6.49 10.01 18.04
N MET A 126 -7.30 10.91 17.48
CA MET A 126 -8.56 10.54 16.83
C MET A 126 -8.32 9.81 15.52
N ILE A 127 -7.41 10.31 14.66
CA ILE A 127 -7.01 9.63 13.41
C ILE A 127 -6.62 8.18 13.69
N GLU A 128 -5.75 7.98 14.68
CA GLU A 128 -5.24 6.67 15.08
C GLU A 128 -6.33 5.75 15.64
N ASN A 129 -7.21 6.28 16.49
CA ASN A 129 -8.27 5.51 17.13
C ASN A 129 -9.41 5.17 16.15
N VAL A 130 -9.83 6.12 15.33
CA VAL A 130 -10.92 5.92 14.36
C VAL A 130 -10.52 4.94 13.27
N ALA A 131 -9.26 4.96 12.82
CA ALA A 131 -8.76 3.95 11.90
C ALA A 131 -8.83 2.53 12.50
N ARG A 132 -8.48 2.37 13.79
CA ARG A 132 -8.65 1.10 14.51
C ARG A 132 -10.12 0.73 14.67
N MET A 133 -11.01 1.70 14.93
CA MET A 133 -12.46 1.49 14.95
C MET A 133 -13.06 1.16 13.57
N ALA A 134 -12.36 1.49 12.48
CA ALA A 134 -12.71 1.09 11.11
C ALA A 134 -12.31 -0.36 10.81
N GLY A 135 -11.50 -0.99 11.67
CA GLY A 135 -11.03 -2.37 11.53
C GLY A 135 -9.55 -2.50 11.17
N MET A 136 -8.80 -1.40 11.06
CA MET A 136 -7.37 -1.46 10.78
C MET A 136 -6.57 -1.91 12.02
N PRO A 137 -5.50 -2.71 11.88
CA PRO A 137 -4.72 -3.18 13.02
C PRO A 137 -3.88 -2.06 13.67
N VAL A 138 -3.46 -1.08 12.89
CA VAL A 138 -2.64 0.05 13.32
C VAL A 138 -3.13 1.34 12.66
N GLY A 139 -3.02 2.47 13.36
CA GLY A 139 -3.37 3.77 12.79
C GLY A 139 -2.34 4.23 11.74
N PRO A 140 -2.72 5.16 10.86
CA PRO A 140 -1.93 5.51 9.68
C PRO A 140 -0.63 6.26 10.02
N LEU A 141 -0.61 7.06 11.10
CA LEU A 141 0.59 7.78 11.52
C LEU A 141 1.59 6.82 12.16
N SER A 142 1.11 5.91 13.01
CA SER A 142 1.94 4.84 13.57
C SER A 142 2.47 3.91 12.49
N LEU A 143 1.69 3.62 11.45
CA LEU A 143 2.15 2.78 10.35
C LEU A 143 3.25 3.48 9.54
N ASN A 144 3.11 4.78 9.30
CA ASN A 144 4.14 5.54 8.60
C ASN A 144 5.47 5.55 9.37
N ASP A 145 5.45 5.55 10.70
CA ASP A 145 6.67 5.43 11.50
C ASP A 145 7.42 4.11 11.27
N GLU A 146 6.71 3.02 10.97
CA GLU A 146 7.33 1.72 10.63
C GLU A 146 7.91 1.73 9.21
N VAL A 147 7.21 2.37 8.27
CA VAL A 147 7.62 2.50 6.86
C VAL A 147 8.80 3.46 6.69
N ALA A 148 8.86 4.49 7.55
CA ALA A 148 9.76 5.64 7.55
C ALA A 148 9.23 6.89 6.80
N LEU A 149 9.23 8.02 7.51
CA LEU A 149 8.67 9.30 7.06
C LEU A 149 9.49 9.92 5.94
N ASP A 150 10.81 9.75 6.01
CA ASP A 150 11.77 10.26 5.02
C ASP A 150 11.64 9.55 3.67
N LEU A 151 11.22 8.28 3.65
CA LEU A 151 10.84 7.59 2.42
C LEU A 151 9.60 8.26 1.80
N GLY A 152 8.56 8.49 2.60
CA GLY A 152 7.35 9.20 2.15
C GLY A 152 7.66 10.60 1.60
N TRP A 153 8.54 11.34 2.28
CA TRP A 153 9.00 12.66 1.84
C TRP A 153 9.78 12.61 0.52
N ARG A 154 10.69 11.65 0.38
CA ARG A 154 11.45 11.43 -0.87
C ARG A 154 10.52 11.08 -2.04
N ILE A 155 9.52 10.22 -1.82
CA ILE A 155 8.53 9.87 -2.83
C ILE A 155 7.72 11.11 -3.24
N LEU A 156 7.23 11.89 -2.28
CA LEU A 156 6.48 13.12 -2.55
C LEU A 156 7.29 14.10 -3.40
N ASN A 157 8.55 14.36 -3.03
CA ASN A 157 9.43 15.26 -3.79
C ASN A 157 9.73 14.75 -5.20
N ALA A 158 9.92 13.43 -5.37
CA ALA A 158 10.10 12.84 -6.69
C ALA A 158 8.84 13.01 -7.56
N THR A 159 7.66 12.72 -7.02
CA THR A 159 6.37 12.94 -7.71
C THR A 159 6.17 14.39 -8.09
N LYS A 160 6.48 15.32 -7.18
CA LYS A 160 6.41 16.77 -7.42
C LYS A 160 7.33 17.22 -8.55
N LYS A 161 8.55 16.69 -8.61
CA LYS A 161 9.53 16.98 -9.67
C LYS A 161 9.09 16.43 -11.02
N ASP A 162 8.56 15.20 -11.05
CA ASP A 162 8.26 14.49 -12.30
C ASP A 162 6.91 14.91 -12.90
N LEU A 163 5.91 15.19 -12.07
CA LEU A 163 4.52 15.45 -12.48
C LEU A 163 4.02 16.86 -12.16
N GLY A 164 4.84 17.66 -11.45
CA GLY A 164 4.56 19.05 -11.08
C GLY A 164 3.83 19.22 -9.74
N GLU A 165 3.73 20.48 -9.31
CA GLU A 165 3.14 20.91 -8.03
C GLU A 165 1.73 20.34 -7.78
N LYS A 166 0.90 20.24 -8.83
CA LYS A 166 -0.50 19.77 -8.71
C LYS A 166 -0.63 18.27 -8.47
N ALA A 167 0.46 17.50 -8.61
CA ALA A 167 0.46 16.06 -8.40
C ALA A 167 0.57 15.66 -6.91
N VAL A 168 0.93 16.59 -6.04
CA VAL A 168 1.06 16.37 -4.60
C VAL A 168 -0.04 17.10 -3.82
N ASP A 169 -0.40 16.54 -2.66
CA ASP A 169 -1.37 17.19 -1.79
C ASP A 169 -0.66 18.17 -0.85
N PRO A 170 -1.03 19.47 -0.84
CA PRO A 170 -0.37 20.46 0.02
C PRO A 170 -0.47 20.15 1.52
N ALA A 171 -1.55 19.50 1.97
CA ALA A 171 -1.71 19.11 3.37
C ALA A 171 -0.70 18.00 3.75
N GLN A 172 -0.55 17.01 2.87
CA GLN A 172 0.45 15.96 3.05
C GLN A 172 1.88 16.53 3.01
N GLU A 173 2.17 17.40 2.05
CA GLU A 173 3.49 18.04 1.90
C GLU A 173 3.86 18.81 3.16
N LYS A 174 2.94 19.64 3.68
CA LYS A 174 3.15 20.41 4.90
C LYS A 174 3.48 19.53 6.11
N VAL A 175 2.74 18.43 6.28
CA VAL A 175 2.96 17.47 7.39
C VAL A 175 4.34 16.81 7.26
N LEU A 176 4.68 16.28 6.08
CA LEU A 176 5.94 15.58 5.88
C LEU A 176 7.15 16.54 5.99
N TYR A 177 7.05 17.74 5.42
CA TYR A 177 8.08 18.78 5.53
C TYR A 177 8.36 19.12 7.00
N PHE A 178 7.32 19.42 7.78
CA PHE A 178 7.46 19.73 9.21
C PHE A 178 8.14 18.58 9.96
N MET A 179 7.65 17.35 9.78
CA MET A 179 8.17 16.19 10.50
C MET A 179 9.62 15.87 10.12
N VAL A 180 9.95 15.88 8.83
CA VAL A 180 11.25 15.42 8.31
C VAL A 180 12.30 16.53 8.32
N GLU A 181 11.99 17.69 7.75
CA GLU A 181 12.97 18.77 7.53
C GLU A 181 13.12 19.68 8.76
N GLN A 182 12.02 19.96 9.47
CA GLN A 182 12.06 20.90 10.61
C GLN A 182 12.36 20.19 11.93
N GLU A 183 11.79 19.00 12.15
CA GLU A 183 11.87 18.29 13.44
C GLU A 183 12.81 17.07 13.42
N GLY A 184 13.28 16.69 12.22
CA GLY A 184 14.19 15.56 12.02
C GLY A 184 13.62 14.24 12.53
N ARG A 185 12.32 14.00 12.32
CA ARG A 185 11.58 12.81 12.80
C ARG A 185 11.35 11.87 11.62
N PHE A 186 12.13 10.78 11.57
CA PHE A 186 12.19 9.89 10.42
C PHE A 186 11.40 8.58 10.59
N GLY A 187 10.94 8.28 11.81
CA GLY A 187 10.19 7.07 12.12
C GLY A 187 10.83 6.22 13.22
N ARG A 188 10.29 5.01 13.40
CA ARG A 188 10.60 4.12 14.52
C ARG A 188 12.07 3.72 14.60
N LYS A 189 12.70 3.42 13.45
CA LYS A 189 14.13 3.05 13.38
C LYS A 189 15.05 4.13 13.95
N ASN A 190 14.61 5.38 13.94
CA ASN A 190 15.35 6.54 14.44
C ASN A 190 14.89 6.97 15.84
N GLY A 191 14.02 6.20 16.50
CA GLY A 191 13.49 6.50 17.83
C GLY A 191 12.43 7.61 17.88
N LYS A 192 12.16 8.29 16.76
CA LYS A 192 11.21 9.42 16.69
C LYS A 192 10.55 9.56 15.32
N GLY A 193 9.22 9.55 15.29
CA GLY A 193 8.34 9.79 14.14
C GLY A 193 7.09 10.56 14.58
N PHE A 194 5.89 10.25 14.09
CA PHE A 194 4.65 10.75 14.70
C PHE A 194 4.51 10.34 16.17
N TYR A 195 5.13 9.22 16.54
CA TYR A 195 5.30 8.79 17.92
C TYR A 195 6.73 9.01 18.42
N ASP A 196 6.87 9.18 19.73
CA ASP A 196 8.13 8.99 20.44
C ASP A 196 8.31 7.51 20.79
N TYR A 197 9.50 6.97 20.56
CA TYR A 197 9.86 5.59 20.83
C TYR A 197 10.99 5.53 21.87
N PRO A 198 10.67 5.68 23.18
CA PRO A 198 11.68 5.60 24.22
C PRO A 198 12.28 4.19 24.29
N SER A 199 13.54 4.09 24.72
CA SER A 199 14.21 2.80 24.95
C SER A 199 13.54 1.99 26.07
N ILE A 200 12.90 2.68 27.03
CA ILE A 200 12.13 2.11 28.12
C ILE A 200 10.78 2.83 28.17
N GLY A 201 9.69 2.06 28.13
CA GLY A 201 8.32 2.59 28.19
C GLY A 201 7.49 2.25 26.96
N LYS A 202 6.25 2.74 26.94
CA LYS A 202 5.36 2.58 25.78
C LYS A 202 5.55 3.75 24.83
N LYS A 203 5.44 3.49 23.52
CA LYS A 203 5.35 4.56 22.52
C LYS A 203 4.17 5.48 22.83
N SER A 204 4.33 6.76 22.56
CA SER A 204 3.29 7.79 22.73
C SER A 204 3.29 8.74 21.54
N LEU A 205 2.12 9.29 21.19
CA LEU A 205 2.06 10.34 20.18
C LEU A 205 2.92 11.52 20.63
N TRP A 206 3.69 12.07 19.70
CA TRP A 206 4.58 13.18 19.99
C TRP A 206 3.77 14.46 20.27
N PRO A 207 3.98 15.14 21.40
CA PRO A 207 3.20 16.33 21.74
C PRO A 207 3.28 17.46 20.71
N GLY A 208 4.37 17.56 19.94
CA GLY A 208 4.54 18.57 18.89
C GLY A 208 3.53 18.48 17.75
N LEU A 209 2.82 17.35 17.60
CA LEU A 209 1.73 17.23 16.64
C LEU A 209 0.54 18.16 16.93
N SER A 210 0.46 18.74 18.13
CA SER A 210 -0.57 19.73 18.48
C SER A 210 -0.54 20.97 17.59
N ILE A 211 0.58 21.24 16.89
CA ILE A 211 0.67 22.33 15.90
C ILE A 211 -0.32 22.19 14.75
N PHE A 212 -0.72 20.95 14.43
CA PHE A 212 -1.68 20.66 13.37
C PHE A 212 -3.12 20.74 13.85
N ALA A 213 -3.38 20.56 15.14
CA ALA A 213 -4.74 20.60 15.67
C ALA A 213 -5.37 21.99 15.49
N GLN A 214 -6.62 22.03 15.03
CA GLN A 214 -7.36 23.31 15.01
C GLN A 214 -7.59 23.78 16.45
N LYS A 215 -7.39 25.08 16.72
CA LYS A 215 -7.53 25.65 18.07
C LYS A 215 -8.98 25.65 18.56
N ASP A 216 -9.93 25.80 17.64
CA ASP A 216 -11.38 25.80 17.89
C ASP A 216 -12.04 24.51 17.40
N PHE A 217 -11.29 23.41 17.41
CA PHE A 217 -11.77 22.11 16.96
C PHE A 217 -12.89 21.61 17.88
N ASP A 218 -14.10 21.46 17.34
CA ASP A 218 -15.20 20.81 18.05
C ASP A 218 -15.24 19.30 17.70
N PRO A 219 -14.86 18.41 18.63
CA PRO A 219 -14.87 16.98 18.38
C PRO A 219 -16.27 16.42 18.09
N GLU A 220 -17.33 17.10 18.53
CA GLU A 220 -18.73 16.66 18.34
C GLU A 220 -19.21 16.88 16.90
N LEU A 221 -18.57 17.78 16.15
CA LEU A 221 -18.90 18.05 14.74
C LEU A 221 -18.30 17.03 13.77
N ILE A 222 -17.47 16.10 14.24
CA ILE A 222 -16.81 15.13 13.39
C ILE A 222 -17.71 13.92 13.18
N ASP A 223 -17.98 13.65 11.91
CA ASP A 223 -18.59 12.40 11.52
C ASP A 223 -17.55 11.27 11.56
N ILE A 224 -17.56 10.52 12.66
CA ILE A 224 -16.72 9.33 12.86
C ILE A 224 -16.99 8.28 11.78
N ALA A 225 -18.23 8.13 11.31
CA ALA A 225 -18.56 7.18 10.25
C ALA A 225 -17.93 7.61 8.92
N GLU A 226 -17.96 8.90 8.61
CA GLU A 226 -17.28 9.44 7.42
C GLU A 226 -15.76 9.27 7.51
N MET A 227 -15.15 9.49 8.67
CA MET A 227 -13.71 9.22 8.86
C MET A 227 -13.36 7.74 8.62
N LYS A 228 -14.17 6.81 9.12
CA LYS A 228 -13.99 5.37 8.81
C LYS A 228 -14.10 5.12 7.31
N GLN A 229 -15.10 5.71 6.66
CA GLN A 229 -15.28 5.59 5.21
C GLN A 229 -14.09 6.14 4.44
N ARG A 230 -13.49 7.27 4.84
CA ARG A 230 -12.27 7.81 4.21
C ARG A 230 -11.14 6.79 4.25
N PHE A 231 -10.87 6.16 5.39
CA PHE A 231 -9.81 5.15 5.50
C PHE A 231 -10.08 3.88 4.68
N LEU A 232 -11.31 3.38 4.67
CA LEU A 232 -11.65 2.15 3.97
C LEU A 232 -11.76 2.40 2.45
N CYS A 233 -12.43 3.47 2.05
CA CYS A 233 -12.67 3.80 0.66
C CYS A 233 -11.37 4.11 -0.09
N VAL A 234 -10.43 4.88 0.48
CA VAL A 234 -9.18 5.24 -0.22
C VAL A 234 -8.35 4.01 -0.59
N GLN A 235 -8.36 2.97 0.26
CA GLN A 235 -7.68 1.71 0.01
C GLN A 235 -8.47 0.84 -0.97
N ALA A 236 -9.79 0.74 -0.81
CA ALA A 236 -10.65 -0.06 -1.70
C ALA A 236 -10.68 0.48 -3.14
N VAL A 237 -10.71 1.81 -3.31
CA VAL A 237 -10.57 2.43 -4.63
C VAL A 237 -9.24 2.08 -5.28
N GLU A 238 -8.14 2.09 -4.51
CA GLU A 238 -6.83 1.71 -5.03
C GLU A 238 -6.77 0.22 -5.38
N ALA A 239 -7.35 -0.65 -4.55
CA ALA A 239 -7.46 -2.08 -4.86
C ALA A 239 -8.25 -2.30 -6.17
N ALA A 240 -9.37 -1.61 -6.36
CA ALA A 240 -10.12 -1.68 -7.62
C ALA A 240 -9.31 -1.12 -8.82
N ARG A 241 -8.48 -0.08 -8.64
CA ARG A 241 -7.54 0.40 -9.67
C ARG A 241 -6.54 -0.68 -10.04
N THR A 242 -5.96 -1.37 -9.06
CA THR A 242 -5.00 -2.45 -9.36
C THR A 242 -5.63 -3.58 -10.16
N ILE A 243 -6.92 -3.87 -9.97
CA ILE A 243 -7.65 -4.82 -10.83
C ILE A 243 -7.86 -4.24 -12.23
N ALA A 244 -8.33 -2.99 -12.33
CA ALA A 244 -8.56 -2.32 -13.62
C ALA A 244 -7.28 -2.20 -14.47
N GLU A 245 -6.13 -2.07 -13.82
CA GLU A 245 -4.81 -1.99 -14.45
C GLU A 245 -4.18 -3.37 -14.73
N GLY A 246 -4.85 -4.47 -14.37
CA GLY A 246 -4.33 -5.83 -14.53
C GLY A 246 -3.17 -6.16 -13.59
N VAL A 247 -2.93 -5.38 -12.53
CA VAL A 247 -1.92 -5.67 -11.50
C VAL A 247 -2.36 -6.88 -10.66
N VAL A 248 -3.64 -6.96 -10.31
CA VAL A 248 -4.23 -8.15 -9.68
C VAL A 248 -5.35 -8.66 -10.59
N ILE A 249 -5.24 -9.91 -11.05
CA ILE A 249 -6.18 -10.48 -12.03
C ILE A 249 -7.30 -11.31 -11.39
N ASP A 250 -7.16 -11.65 -10.11
CA ASP A 250 -8.14 -12.41 -9.34
C ASP A 250 -8.58 -11.60 -8.09
N PRO A 251 -9.86 -11.21 -7.96
CA PRO A 251 -10.31 -10.45 -6.80
C PRO A 251 -10.06 -11.18 -5.47
N ARG A 252 -10.02 -12.52 -5.48
CA ARG A 252 -9.69 -13.32 -4.28
C ARG A 252 -8.27 -13.07 -3.79
N GLU A 253 -7.32 -12.88 -4.70
CA GLU A 253 -5.94 -12.57 -4.34
C GLU A 253 -5.84 -11.15 -3.77
N ALA A 254 -6.60 -10.20 -4.32
CA ALA A 254 -6.69 -8.86 -3.77
C ALA A 254 -7.24 -8.88 -2.33
N ASP A 255 -8.29 -9.64 -2.06
CA ASP A 255 -8.89 -9.72 -0.72
C ASP A 255 -8.02 -10.45 0.30
N VAL A 256 -7.45 -11.60 -0.08
CA VAL A 256 -6.47 -12.32 0.75
C VAL A 256 -5.26 -11.43 1.04
N GLY A 257 -4.76 -10.73 0.02
CA GLY A 257 -3.69 -9.75 0.15
C GLY A 257 -4.03 -8.61 1.09
N SER A 258 -5.25 -8.10 1.00
CA SER A 258 -5.73 -7.00 1.83
C SER A 258 -5.80 -7.38 3.30
N ILE A 259 -6.31 -8.57 3.60
CA ILE A 259 -6.43 -9.05 4.98
C ILE A 259 -5.07 -9.45 5.56
N LEU A 260 -4.33 -10.31 4.86
CA LEU A 260 -3.09 -10.89 5.42
C LEU A 260 -1.87 -9.96 5.29
N GLY A 261 -1.89 -9.04 4.33
CA GLY A 261 -0.79 -8.12 4.07
C GLY A 261 -0.87 -6.86 4.92
N PHE A 262 -1.99 -6.13 4.81
CA PHE A 262 -2.15 -4.84 5.47
C PHE A 262 -3.35 -4.74 6.43
N GLY A 263 -4.02 -5.86 6.72
CA GLY A 263 -5.05 -5.95 7.75
C GLY A 263 -6.30 -5.13 7.44
N PHE A 264 -6.65 -4.98 6.17
CA PHE A 264 -7.84 -4.24 5.77
C PHE A 264 -9.09 -4.86 6.39
N ALA A 265 -9.71 -4.11 7.32
CA ALA A 265 -10.99 -4.39 7.97
C ALA A 265 -11.52 -5.83 7.81
N PRO A 266 -10.92 -6.85 8.46
CA PRO A 266 -11.13 -8.24 8.07
C PRO A 266 -12.58 -8.72 8.12
N PHE A 267 -13.41 -8.07 8.93
CA PHE A 267 -14.85 -8.33 9.02
C PHE A 267 -15.62 -8.02 7.72
N THR A 268 -15.04 -7.29 6.76
CA THR A 268 -15.64 -7.00 5.45
C THR A 268 -15.29 -8.05 4.39
N GLY A 269 -14.42 -9.02 4.69
CA GLY A 269 -13.94 -10.02 3.73
C GLY A 269 -12.77 -9.56 2.84
N GLY A 270 -12.31 -8.31 2.97
CA GLY A 270 -11.22 -7.72 2.17
C GLY A 270 -11.63 -6.43 1.48
N ALA A 271 -10.71 -5.81 0.74
CA ALA A 271 -10.91 -4.51 0.10
C ALA A 271 -11.91 -4.56 -1.06
N ILE A 272 -11.91 -5.64 -1.85
CA ILE A 272 -12.84 -5.86 -2.96
C ILE A 272 -14.18 -6.36 -2.43
N SER A 273 -14.18 -7.30 -1.49
CA SER A 273 -15.40 -7.75 -0.80
C SER A 273 -16.11 -6.60 -0.08
N TYR A 274 -15.38 -5.60 0.43
CA TYR A 274 -15.98 -4.38 0.99
C TYR A 274 -16.78 -3.58 -0.04
N ILE A 275 -16.31 -3.50 -1.29
CA ILE A 275 -17.01 -2.84 -2.39
C ILE A 275 -18.31 -3.61 -2.70
N ASP A 276 -18.20 -4.92 -2.92
CA ASP A 276 -19.36 -5.77 -3.22
C ASP A 276 -20.37 -5.80 -2.06
N GLY A 277 -19.89 -5.82 -0.81
CA GLY A 277 -20.73 -5.85 0.38
C GLY A 277 -21.49 -4.56 0.64
N LEU A 278 -21.00 -3.42 0.13
CA LEU A 278 -21.75 -2.16 0.10
C LEU A 278 -22.75 -2.10 -1.07
N GLY A 279 -22.47 -2.82 -2.16
CA GLY A 279 -23.09 -2.63 -3.47
C GLY A 279 -22.24 -1.71 -4.34
N ILE A 280 -21.97 -2.11 -5.59
CA ILE A 280 -21.09 -1.35 -6.49
C ILE A 280 -21.65 0.06 -6.75
N GLN A 281 -22.97 0.20 -6.95
CA GLN A 281 -23.59 1.51 -7.18
C GLN A 281 -23.43 2.42 -5.97
N GLU A 282 -23.74 1.91 -4.77
CA GLU A 282 -23.61 2.61 -3.51
C GLU A 282 -22.16 3.00 -3.21
N PHE A 283 -21.21 2.12 -3.54
CA PHE A 283 -19.79 2.41 -3.41
C PHE A 283 -19.33 3.52 -4.36
N VAL A 284 -19.79 3.53 -5.62
CA VAL A 284 -19.49 4.63 -6.56
C VAL A 284 -20.07 5.96 -6.05
N VAL A 285 -21.28 5.97 -5.52
CA VAL A 285 -21.89 7.18 -4.90
C VAL A 285 -21.08 7.64 -3.69
N LEU A 286 -20.63 6.71 -2.83
CA LEU A 286 -19.74 7.02 -1.71
C LEU A 286 -18.44 7.65 -2.19
N CYS A 287 -17.81 7.06 -3.21
CA CYS A 287 -16.57 7.56 -3.81
C CYS A 287 -16.75 8.98 -4.37
N ASP A 288 -17.82 9.23 -5.12
CA ASP A 288 -18.10 10.54 -5.71
C ASP A 288 -18.33 11.61 -4.62
N ARG A 289 -19.07 11.27 -3.57
CA ARG A 289 -19.28 12.17 -2.42
C ARG A 289 -17.95 12.52 -1.72
N LEU A 290 -17.11 11.52 -1.45
CA LEU A 290 -15.80 11.75 -0.84
C LEU A 290 -14.86 12.49 -1.79
N ALA A 291 -14.93 12.24 -3.09
CA ALA A 291 -14.13 12.94 -4.09
C ALA A 291 -14.48 14.42 -4.18
N THR A 292 -15.78 14.77 -4.13
CA THR A 292 -16.23 16.17 -4.09
C THR A 292 -15.74 16.88 -2.83
N LYS A 293 -15.82 16.24 -1.67
CA LYS A 293 -15.49 16.88 -0.39
C LYS A 293 -13.99 16.93 -0.11
N TYR A 294 -13.27 15.88 -0.45
CA TYR A 294 -11.89 15.67 -0.01
C TYR A 294 -10.88 15.61 -1.15
N GLY A 295 -11.30 15.36 -2.39
CA GLY A 295 -10.44 15.45 -3.57
C GLY A 295 -10.28 14.14 -4.35
N SER A 296 -9.52 14.22 -5.44
CA SER A 296 -9.53 13.24 -6.55
C SER A 296 -9.09 11.82 -6.21
N ARG A 297 -8.40 11.59 -5.09
CA ARG A 297 -7.93 10.25 -4.70
C ARG A 297 -9.06 9.24 -4.50
N PHE A 298 -10.26 9.72 -4.14
CA PHE A 298 -11.47 8.91 -4.01
C PHE A 298 -12.20 8.66 -5.33
N ILE A 299 -11.76 9.24 -6.47
CA ILE A 299 -12.41 9.02 -7.75
C ILE A 299 -12.32 7.53 -8.11
N PRO A 300 -13.46 6.82 -8.30
CA PRO A 300 -13.43 5.41 -8.64
C PRO A 300 -12.87 5.21 -10.05
N PRO A 301 -12.10 4.13 -10.31
CA PRO A 301 -11.66 3.81 -11.67
C PRO A 301 -12.86 3.55 -12.60
N THR A 302 -12.64 3.73 -13.91
CA THR A 302 -13.66 3.49 -14.95
C THR A 302 -14.33 2.12 -14.79
N LEU A 303 -13.55 1.08 -14.44
CA LEU A 303 -14.05 -0.27 -14.15
C LEU A 303 -15.26 -0.27 -13.21
N LEU A 304 -15.18 0.43 -12.06
CA LEU A 304 -16.28 0.44 -11.09
C LEU A 304 -17.52 1.17 -11.63
N ARG A 305 -17.32 2.20 -12.46
CA ARG A 305 -18.44 2.93 -13.08
C ARG A 305 -19.15 2.07 -14.12
N GLU A 306 -18.39 1.33 -14.93
CA GLU A 306 -18.94 0.38 -15.90
C GLU A 306 -19.68 -0.76 -15.20
N MET A 307 -19.09 -1.32 -14.14
CA MET A 307 -19.75 -2.33 -13.33
C MET A 307 -21.05 -1.82 -12.70
N ALA A 308 -21.06 -0.59 -12.17
CA ALA A 308 -22.26 0.04 -11.63
C ALA A 308 -23.35 0.20 -12.70
N ALA A 309 -22.99 0.65 -13.91
CA ALA A 309 -23.92 0.82 -15.01
C ALA A 309 -24.51 -0.51 -15.51
N ASN A 310 -23.74 -1.60 -15.39
CA ASN A 310 -24.12 -2.92 -15.88
C ASN A 310 -24.66 -3.86 -14.78
N ASN A 311 -24.86 -3.39 -13.54
CA ASN A 311 -25.26 -4.20 -12.39
C ASN A 311 -24.36 -5.44 -12.18
N GLN A 312 -23.04 -5.24 -12.32
CA GLN A 312 -22.02 -6.26 -12.10
C GLN A 312 -21.46 -6.19 -10.68
N THR A 313 -20.76 -7.26 -10.29
CA THR A 313 -20.07 -7.40 -8.99
C THR A 313 -18.73 -8.11 -9.21
N PHE A 314 -17.86 -8.17 -8.22
CA PHE A 314 -16.64 -8.98 -8.31
C PHE A 314 -16.87 -10.48 -8.06
N TYR A 315 -17.83 -10.86 -7.20
CA TYR A 315 -17.96 -12.24 -6.70
C TYR A 315 -19.23 -13.03 -7.13
N SER A 316 -20.21 -12.42 -7.82
CA SER A 316 -21.49 -13.09 -8.17
C SER A 316 -21.55 -13.64 -9.62
N HIS A 317 -22.69 -14.24 -10.00
CA HIS A 317 -22.94 -14.78 -11.35
C HIS A 317 -22.86 -13.74 -12.49
N ASN A 318 -22.91 -12.43 -12.16
CA ASN A 318 -22.62 -11.32 -13.09
C ASN A 318 -21.17 -10.81 -12.92
N ALA A 319 -20.23 -11.68 -12.51
CA ALA A 319 -18.84 -11.32 -12.34
C ALA A 319 -18.25 -10.76 -13.64
N VAL A 320 -17.49 -9.68 -13.51
CA VAL A 320 -16.62 -9.23 -14.61
C VAL A 320 -15.70 -10.40 -14.95
N ALA A 321 -15.69 -10.82 -16.22
CA ALA A 321 -14.73 -11.81 -16.68
C ALA A 321 -13.33 -11.33 -16.29
N ARG A 322 -12.48 -12.24 -15.80
CA ARG A 322 -11.10 -11.92 -15.38
C ARG A 322 -10.50 -10.91 -16.34
N VAL A 323 -9.99 -9.79 -15.80
CA VAL A 323 -9.32 -8.77 -16.62
C VAL A 323 -8.20 -9.50 -17.37
N ALA A 324 -8.34 -9.57 -18.69
CA ALA A 324 -7.46 -10.31 -19.59
C ALA A 324 -6.12 -9.59 -19.79
#